data_AF-A0A293LTX7-F1
#
_entry.id   AF-A0A293LTX7-F1
#
_cell.length_a   1.000
_cell.length_b   1.000
_cell.length_c   1.000
_cell.angle_alpha   90.00
_cell.angle_beta   90.00
_cell.angle_gamma   90.00
#
_symmetry.space_group_name_H-M   'P 1'
#
loop_
_entity.id
_entity.type
_entity.pdbx_description
1 polymer ?
#
loop_
_entity_poly.entity_id
_entity_poly.type
_entity_poly.pdbx_seq_one_letter_code
_entity_poly.pdbx_strand_id
1 'polypeptide(L)'
;MLQNVTKLRALIGRPSHCSYGKFFGGNELSIIPKVLVHTSKTTYNDEKAKQKPRSLILQNPFRWLGVFLEFMELKNNWDPEFSRTQFVEGTKQAISTVLSLIAMQRTNDLTGLVTKEALTSFIQQASEKLGFGNTQYLNDPDDIIAMPYKVKLQTIVDQRYCDVDVRFLVIKNVESEAHAGEAAATRLLMCLLIARFHRNYSPGRLPEWTITKLNLDSVTPVR
;
A
#
# COMPACT_ATOMS: atom_id res chain seq x y z
N MET A 1 -17.61 3.37 -19.27
CA MET A 1 -16.47 2.55 -18.78
C MET A 1 -15.18 3.34 -18.49
N LEU A 2 -15.13 4.66 -18.73
CA LEU A 2 -13.98 5.54 -18.43
C LEU A 2 -13.98 6.13 -16.99
N GLN A 3 -15.03 5.93 -16.20
CA GLN A 3 -15.21 6.62 -14.92
C GLN A 3 -14.33 6.08 -13.77
N ASN A 4 -13.89 4.82 -13.81
CA ASN A 4 -13.16 4.21 -12.70
C ASN A 4 -11.67 4.60 -12.66
N VAL A 5 -11.04 4.80 -13.83
CA VAL A 5 -9.63 5.20 -13.94
C VAL A 5 -9.44 6.69 -13.64
N THR A 6 -10.38 7.55 -14.05
CA THR A 6 -10.36 8.97 -13.69
C THR A 6 -10.57 9.21 -12.20
N LYS A 7 -11.35 8.34 -11.53
CA LYS A 7 -11.57 8.41 -10.07
C LYS A 7 -10.33 8.02 -9.28
N LEU A 8 -9.53 7.05 -9.75
CA LEU A 8 -8.26 6.68 -9.11
C LEU A 8 -7.15 7.71 -9.36
N ARG A 9 -7.08 8.32 -10.57
CA ARG A 9 -6.19 9.46 -10.84
C ARG A 9 -6.49 10.66 -9.93
N ALA A 10 -7.77 10.87 -9.60
CA ALA A 10 -8.20 11.94 -8.69
C ALA A 10 -7.89 11.66 -7.20
N LEU A 11 -7.67 10.41 -6.79
CA LEU A 11 -7.47 10.03 -5.38
C LEU A 11 -6.04 10.19 -4.87
N ILE A 12 -5.05 10.25 -5.77
CA ILE A 12 -3.64 10.49 -5.40
C ILE A 12 -3.35 12.01 -5.28
N GLY A 13 -4.31 12.90 -5.60
CA GLY A 13 -4.05 14.34 -5.75
C GLY A 13 -5.15 15.33 -5.39
N ARG A 14 -6.12 15.01 -4.50
CA ARG A 14 -7.04 16.05 -3.98
C ARG A 14 -7.08 16.12 -2.44
N PRO A 15 -7.16 17.35 -1.87
CA PRO A 15 -7.37 17.55 -0.45
C PRO A 15 -8.83 17.27 -0.09
N SER A 16 -9.06 16.31 0.79
CA SER A 16 -10.34 16.18 1.49
C SER A 16 -10.30 17.08 2.72
N HIS A 17 -11.03 18.20 2.65
CA HIS A 17 -11.48 18.93 3.84
C HIS A 17 -12.24 17.98 4.76
N CYS A 18 -11.73 17.78 5.98
CA CYS A 18 -12.47 17.15 7.05
C CYS A 18 -12.54 18.14 8.23
N SER A 19 -13.76 18.58 8.53
CA SER A 19 -14.09 19.53 9.59
C SER A 19 -13.61 19.05 10.96
N TYR A 20 -12.88 19.91 11.65
CA TYR A 20 -12.61 19.79 13.08
C TYR A 20 -13.87 20.12 13.88
N GLY A 21 -14.43 19.13 14.57
CA GLY A 21 -15.34 19.34 15.68
C GLY A 21 -14.55 19.82 16.89
N LYS A 22 -14.83 21.05 17.36
CA LYS A 22 -14.39 21.57 18.65
C LYS A 22 -15.19 20.90 19.77
N PHE A 23 -14.51 20.46 20.84
CA PHE A 23 -15.09 20.40 22.17
C PHE A 23 -14.03 20.77 23.22
N PHE A 24 -14.46 21.58 24.18
CA PHE A 24 -13.67 22.30 25.18
C PHE A 24 -13.27 21.43 26.39
N GLY A 25 -12.09 21.74 26.95
CA GLY A 25 -11.93 22.10 28.37
C GLY A 25 -11.63 20.99 29.38
N GLY A 26 -10.58 21.20 30.20
CA GLY A 26 -10.43 20.58 31.51
C GLY A 26 -9.01 20.15 31.86
N ASN A 27 -8.43 20.78 32.88
CA ASN A 27 -7.08 20.60 33.41
C ASN A 27 -6.88 19.27 34.17
N GLU A 28 -5.63 18.81 34.26
CA GLU A 28 -4.82 18.67 35.49
C GLU A 28 -3.91 17.41 35.53
N LEU A 29 -2.74 17.58 36.14
CA LEU A 29 -1.59 16.67 36.21
C LEU A 29 -1.78 15.57 37.28
N SER A 30 -1.29 14.34 37.04
CA SER A 30 -0.40 13.58 37.96
C SER A 30 -0.17 12.09 37.58
N ILE A 31 1.13 11.75 37.39
CA ILE A 31 1.94 10.67 37.98
C ILE A 31 1.35 9.23 38.19
N ILE A 32 1.82 8.30 37.31
CA ILE A 32 2.30 6.89 37.50
C ILE A 32 1.33 5.78 38.02
N PRO A 33 1.42 4.52 37.52
CA PRO A 33 0.26 3.64 37.32
C PRO A 33 0.06 2.59 38.43
N LYS A 34 -1.20 2.23 38.65
CA LYS A 34 -1.57 0.97 39.33
C LYS A 34 -2.23 0.04 38.33
N VAL A 35 -1.48 -0.95 37.88
CA VAL A 35 -2.02 -2.16 37.26
C VAL A 35 -2.82 -2.89 38.32
N LEU A 36 -4.15 -2.82 38.22
CA LEU A 36 -5.06 -3.67 38.97
C LEU A 36 -5.92 -4.40 37.94
N VAL A 37 -5.52 -5.62 37.60
CA VAL A 37 -6.28 -6.54 36.78
C VAL A 37 -7.44 -7.06 37.62
N HIS A 38 -8.58 -6.37 37.57
CA HIS A 38 -9.86 -6.92 38.02
C HIS A 38 -10.50 -7.65 36.84
N THR A 39 -10.55 -8.98 36.93
CA THR A 39 -11.31 -9.81 36.01
C THR A 39 -12.78 -9.71 36.40
N SER A 40 -13.61 -9.16 35.52
CA SER A 40 -15.07 -9.24 35.63
C SER A 40 -15.59 -9.84 34.34
N LYS A 41 -16.13 -11.06 34.46
CA LYS A 41 -16.76 -11.81 33.38
C LYS A 41 -18.10 -11.13 33.06
N THR A 42 -18.21 -10.56 31.88
CA THR A 42 -19.49 -10.22 31.27
C THR A 42 -19.57 -10.88 29.91
N THR A 43 -20.46 -11.86 29.84
CA THR A 43 -20.89 -12.60 28.65
C THR A 43 -21.47 -11.63 27.62
N TYR A 44 -20.79 -11.46 26.50
CA TYR A 44 -21.34 -10.82 25.30
C TYR A 44 -21.00 -11.68 24.09
N ASN A 45 -22.01 -11.92 23.25
CA ASN A 45 -21.95 -12.67 22.00
C ASN A 45 -20.72 -12.31 21.17
N ASP A 46 -19.88 -13.31 20.91
CA ASP A 46 -18.70 -13.23 20.07
C ASP A 46 -19.13 -13.37 18.60
N GLU A 47 -19.63 -12.28 18.00
CA GLU A 47 -19.53 -12.13 16.56
C GLU A 47 -18.04 -12.02 16.23
N LYS A 48 -17.48 -13.10 15.68
CA LYS A 48 -16.08 -13.24 15.26
C LYS A 48 -15.64 -12.08 14.36
N ALA A 49 -15.23 -10.97 14.96
CA ALA A 49 -14.43 -9.96 14.31
C ALA A 49 -13.11 -10.65 13.96
N LYS A 50 -12.94 -11.03 12.69
CA LYS A 50 -11.67 -11.52 12.13
C LYS A 50 -10.58 -10.52 12.52
N GLN A 51 -9.86 -10.81 13.61
CA GLN A 51 -8.75 -9.98 14.06
C GLN A 51 -7.65 -10.11 13.01
N LYS A 52 -7.56 -9.11 12.12
CA LYS A 52 -6.48 -9.03 11.15
C LYS A 52 -5.16 -9.03 11.93
N PRO A 53 -4.26 -9.99 11.73
CA PRO A 53 -2.97 -9.99 12.40
C PRO A 53 -2.22 -8.71 11.98
N ARG A 54 -2.02 -7.79 12.92
CA ARG A 54 -1.23 -6.58 12.70
C ARG A 54 0.25 -7.01 12.66
N SER A 55 0.76 -7.32 11.48
CA SER A 55 2.19 -7.56 11.31
C SER A 55 2.94 -6.24 11.44
N LEU A 56 3.57 -6.04 12.60
CA LEU A 56 4.47 -4.92 12.83
C LEU A 56 5.84 -5.27 12.25
N ILE A 57 6.07 -4.91 10.99
CA ILE A 57 7.41 -4.94 10.41
C ILE A 57 8.18 -3.74 10.95
N LEU A 58 9.09 -3.98 11.90
CA LEU A 58 9.94 -2.94 12.45
C LEU A 58 11.06 -2.62 11.45
N GLN A 59 10.88 -1.54 10.69
CA GLN A 59 11.96 -0.97 9.90
C GLN A 59 13.03 -0.39 10.83
N ASN A 60 14.29 -0.36 10.37
CA ASN A 60 15.35 0.38 11.05
C ASN A 60 14.89 1.84 11.30
N PRO A 61 14.83 2.30 12.55
CA PRO A 61 14.27 3.61 12.90
C PRO A 61 15.04 4.78 12.26
N PHE A 62 16.36 4.65 12.10
CA PHE A 62 17.18 5.66 11.45
C PHE A 62 16.88 5.74 9.95
N ARG A 63 16.63 4.60 9.30
CA ARG A 63 16.23 4.57 7.89
C ARG A 63 14.86 5.21 7.69
N TRP A 64 13.92 4.91 8.59
CA TRP A 64 12.60 5.52 8.57
C TRP A 64 12.67 7.04 8.75
N LEU A 65 13.50 7.53 9.67
CA LEU A 65 13.71 8.96 9.88
C LEU A 65 14.32 9.64 8.65
N GLY A 66 15.32 9.01 8.00
CA GLY A 66 15.88 9.52 6.75
C GLY A 66 14.82 9.70 5.67
N VAL A 67 13.98 8.68 5.45
CA VAL A 67 12.86 8.75 4.50
C VAL A 67 11.85 9.83 4.89
N PHE A 68 11.60 10.02 6.19
CA PHE A 68 10.74 11.10 6.66
C PHE A 68 11.30 12.48 6.31
N LEU A 69 12.61 12.71 6.50
CA LEU A 69 13.25 13.96 6.13
C LEU A 69 13.24 14.19 4.60
N GLU A 70 13.45 13.15 3.80
CA GLU A 70 13.35 13.25 2.33
C GLU A 70 11.92 13.63 1.88
N PHE A 71 10.88 13.10 2.54
CA PHE A 71 9.49 13.53 2.29
C PHE A 71 9.23 14.98 2.74
N MET A 72 9.85 15.43 3.83
CA MET A 72 9.77 16.83 4.26
C MET A 72 10.43 17.75 3.25
N GLU A 73 11.56 17.34 2.66
CA GLU A 73 12.22 18.09 1.58
C GLU A 73 11.32 18.20 0.34
N LEU A 74 10.72 17.09 -0.09
CA LEU A 74 9.75 17.08 -1.19
C LEU A 74 8.61 18.06 -0.93
N LYS A 75 8.03 18.01 0.28
CA LYS A 75 6.92 18.88 0.66
C LYS A 75 7.31 20.35 0.68
N ASN A 76 8.41 20.68 1.35
CA ASN A 76 8.76 22.08 1.58
C ASN A 76 9.31 22.77 0.33
N ASN A 77 10.01 22.04 -0.54
CA ASN A 77 10.73 22.65 -1.66
C ASN A 77 10.00 22.50 -3.00
N TRP A 78 9.23 21.42 -3.21
CA TRP A 78 8.72 21.04 -4.53
C TRP A 78 7.19 21.01 -4.59
N ASP A 79 6.52 20.46 -3.57
CA ASP A 79 5.06 20.30 -3.54
C ASP A 79 4.50 20.55 -2.13
N PRO A 80 4.19 21.81 -1.76
CA PRO A 80 3.65 22.16 -0.44
C PRO A 80 2.35 21.43 -0.07
N GLU A 81 1.56 21.06 -1.09
CA GLU A 81 0.30 20.34 -0.94
C GLU A 81 0.51 18.83 -0.78
N PHE A 82 1.75 18.34 -0.91
CA PHE A 82 2.07 16.93 -0.76
C PHE A 82 1.76 16.42 0.65
N SER A 83 1.00 15.32 0.70
CA SER A 83 0.68 14.59 1.93
C SER A 83 1.21 13.17 1.86
N ARG A 84 2.15 12.84 2.75
CA ARG A 84 2.72 11.48 2.87
C ARG A 84 1.63 10.44 3.12
N THR A 85 0.64 10.74 3.96
CA THR A 85 -0.45 9.82 4.30
C THR A 85 -1.32 9.52 3.08
N GLN A 86 -1.70 10.56 2.33
CA GLN A 86 -2.47 10.39 1.09
C GLN A 86 -1.67 9.65 0.02
N PHE A 87 -0.38 9.93 -0.08
CA PHE A 87 0.51 9.20 -0.98
C PHE A 87 0.54 7.70 -0.63
N VAL A 88 0.77 7.35 0.64
CA VAL A 88 0.80 5.93 1.06
C VAL A 88 -0.53 5.24 0.76
N GLU A 89 -1.66 5.88 1.04
CA GLU A 89 -2.98 5.30 0.77
C GLU A 89 -3.25 5.15 -0.73
N GLY A 90 -2.91 6.18 -1.53
CA GLY A 90 -2.99 6.13 -2.99
C GLY A 90 -2.13 5.01 -3.59
N THR A 91 -0.94 4.78 -3.04
CA THR A 91 -0.07 3.69 -3.51
C THR A 91 -0.64 2.30 -3.20
N LYS A 92 -1.31 2.10 -2.05
CA LYS A 92 -2.01 0.85 -1.75
C LYS A 92 -3.14 0.59 -2.75
N GLN A 93 -3.94 1.61 -3.03
CA GLN A 93 -5.04 1.52 -4.01
C GLN A 93 -4.53 1.23 -5.42
N ALA A 94 -3.45 1.89 -5.83
CA ALA A 94 -2.80 1.64 -7.11
C ALA A 94 -2.32 0.18 -7.21
N ILE A 95 -1.59 -0.33 -6.21
CA ILE A 95 -1.13 -1.72 -6.20
C ILE A 95 -2.29 -2.71 -6.19
N SER A 96 -3.32 -2.50 -5.35
CA SER A 96 -4.52 -3.36 -5.36
C SER A 96 -5.17 -3.44 -6.74
N THR A 97 -5.30 -2.29 -7.40
CA THR A 97 -5.87 -2.19 -8.75
C THR A 97 -4.99 -2.91 -9.78
N VAL A 98 -3.67 -2.72 -9.71
CA VAL A 98 -2.70 -3.38 -10.60
C VAL A 98 -2.80 -4.90 -10.48
N LEU A 99 -2.76 -5.42 -9.25
CA LEU A 99 -2.82 -6.86 -8.98
C LEU A 99 -4.15 -7.46 -9.46
N SER A 100 -5.27 -6.78 -9.20
CA SER A 100 -6.60 -7.22 -9.63
C SER A 100 -6.73 -7.25 -11.16
N LEU A 101 -6.27 -6.20 -11.86
CA LEU A 101 -6.33 -6.16 -13.32
C LEU A 101 -5.41 -7.20 -13.98
N ILE A 102 -4.25 -7.49 -13.38
CA ILE A 102 -3.36 -8.57 -13.84
C ILE A 102 -4.03 -9.93 -13.66
N ALA A 103 -4.64 -10.17 -12.50
CA ALA A 103 -5.36 -11.42 -12.24
C ALA A 103 -6.54 -11.61 -13.22
N MET A 104 -7.21 -10.53 -13.62
CA MET A 104 -8.28 -10.53 -14.62
C MET A 104 -7.78 -10.50 -16.08
N GLN A 105 -6.46 -10.53 -16.31
CA GLN A 105 -5.84 -10.43 -17.64
C GLN A 105 -6.19 -9.13 -18.42
N ARG A 106 -6.59 -8.07 -17.71
CA ARG A 106 -6.95 -6.75 -18.28
C ARG A 106 -5.80 -5.75 -18.21
N THR A 107 -4.67 -6.10 -18.83
CA THR A 107 -3.44 -5.30 -18.77
C THR A 107 -3.54 -3.97 -19.50
N ASN A 108 -4.42 -3.85 -20.49
CA ASN A 108 -4.63 -2.61 -21.25
C ASN A 108 -5.12 -1.45 -20.37
N ASP A 109 -5.91 -1.76 -19.34
CA ASP A 109 -6.49 -0.76 -18.41
C ASP A 109 -5.44 -0.15 -17.47
N LEU A 110 -4.23 -0.70 -17.43
CA LEU A 110 -3.10 -0.19 -16.64
C LEU A 110 -2.30 0.90 -17.36
N THR A 111 -2.67 1.22 -18.60
CA THR A 111 -1.96 2.22 -19.41
C THR A 111 -1.96 3.58 -18.71
N GLY A 112 -0.75 4.09 -18.46
CA GLY A 112 -0.52 5.37 -17.79
C GLY A 112 -0.52 5.31 -16.27
N LEU A 113 -0.93 4.19 -15.65
CA LEU A 113 -0.69 3.93 -14.23
C LEU A 113 0.64 3.20 -14.02
N VAL A 114 0.94 2.23 -14.90
CA VAL A 114 2.17 1.44 -14.89
C VAL A 114 2.83 1.54 -16.25
N THR A 115 4.16 1.64 -16.30
CA THR A 115 4.89 1.56 -17.57
C THR A 115 4.81 0.15 -18.15
N LYS A 116 4.87 0.03 -19.48
CA LYS A 116 4.76 -1.27 -20.16
C LYS A 116 5.90 -2.20 -19.75
N GLU A 117 7.09 -1.66 -19.58
CA GLU A 117 8.30 -2.39 -19.21
C GLU A 117 8.15 -2.99 -17.80
N ALA A 118 7.67 -2.19 -16.83
CA ALA A 118 7.44 -2.66 -15.47
C ALA A 118 6.34 -3.72 -15.41
N LEU A 119 5.26 -3.53 -16.18
CA LEU A 119 4.15 -4.47 -16.23
C LEU A 119 4.58 -5.83 -16.80
N THR A 120 5.25 -5.84 -17.96
CA THR A 120 5.73 -7.07 -18.60
C THR A 120 6.71 -7.82 -17.69
N SER A 121 7.66 -7.10 -17.09
CA SER A 121 8.62 -7.70 -16.16
C SER A 121 7.94 -8.30 -14.93
N PHE A 122 6.91 -7.63 -14.40
CA PHE A 122 6.17 -8.13 -13.24
C PHE A 122 5.35 -9.38 -13.58
N ILE A 123 4.65 -9.40 -14.72
CA ILE A 123 3.85 -10.57 -15.15
C ILE A 123 4.75 -11.81 -15.29
N GLN A 124 5.94 -11.64 -15.87
CA GLN A 124 6.92 -12.71 -15.99
C GLN A 124 7.41 -13.21 -14.62
N GLN A 125 7.75 -12.30 -13.70
CA GLN A 125 8.16 -12.68 -12.34
C GLN A 125 7.02 -13.38 -11.57
N ALA A 126 5.78 -12.93 -11.78
CA ALA A 126 4.60 -13.50 -11.15
C ALA A 126 4.35 -14.93 -11.64
N SER A 127 4.44 -15.20 -12.94
CA SER A 127 4.28 -16.55 -13.49
C SER A 127 5.39 -17.50 -13.01
N GLU A 128 6.63 -17.02 -12.88
CA GLU A 128 7.75 -17.81 -12.36
C GLU A 128 7.60 -18.15 -10.86
N LYS A 129 7.21 -17.18 -10.03
CA LYS A 129 7.18 -17.36 -8.56
C LYS A 129 5.90 -17.97 -8.02
N LEU A 130 4.74 -17.67 -8.63
CA LEU A 130 3.45 -18.25 -8.22
C LEU A 130 3.14 -19.55 -8.97
N GLY A 131 3.81 -19.81 -10.10
CA GLY A 131 3.46 -20.86 -11.04
C GLY A 131 2.51 -20.37 -12.12
N PHE A 132 2.57 -21.00 -13.29
CA PHE A 132 1.72 -20.66 -14.43
C PHE A 132 0.22 -20.78 -14.06
N GLY A 133 -0.56 -19.75 -14.39
CA GLY A 133 -2.01 -19.71 -14.11
C GLY A 133 -2.39 -19.29 -12.69
N ASN A 134 -1.46 -19.19 -11.75
CA ASN A 134 -1.74 -18.85 -10.35
C ASN A 134 -1.80 -17.33 -10.08
N THR A 135 -1.78 -16.49 -11.11
CA THR A 135 -1.94 -15.03 -10.95
C THR A 135 -3.31 -14.65 -10.41
N GLN A 136 -4.30 -15.55 -10.47
CA GLN A 136 -5.62 -15.39 -9.86
C GLN A 136 -5.57 -15.12 -8.35
N TYR A 137 -4.56 -15.64 -7.64
CA TYR A 137 -4.39 -15.39 -6.20
C TYR A 137 -4.00 -13.95 -5.87
N LEU A 138 -3.58 -13.16 -6.87
CA LEU A 138 -3.27 -11.74 -6.70
C LEU A 138 -4.52 -10.85 -6.74
N ASN A 139 -5.67 -11.38 -7.20
CA ASN A 139 -6.90 -10.61 -7.23
C ASN A 139 -7.34 -10.25 -5.82
N ASP A 140 -7.95 -9.08 -5.61
CA ASP A 140 -8.61 -8.67 -4.35
C ASP A 140 -7.86 -9.08 -3.06
N PRO A 141 -6.73 -8.43 -2.74
CA PRO A 141 -5.97 -8.73 -1.54
C PRO A 141 -6.70 -8.30 -0.26
N ASP A 142 -6.64 -9.12 0.78
CA ASP A 142 -7.33 -8.86 2.07
C ASP A 142 -6.70 -7.72 2.87
N ASP A 143 -5.38 -7.57 2.74
CA ASP A 143 -4.63 -6.47 3.34
C ASP A 143 -3.39 -6.12 2.51
N ILE A 144 -3.04 -4.84 2.52
CA ILE A 144 -1.84 -4.29 1.90
C ILE A 144 -1.16 -3.33 2.87
N ILE A 145 0.04 -3.70 3.29
CA ILE A 145 0.90 -2.85 4.10
C ILE A 145 1.92 -2.19 3.17
N ALA A 146 1.87 -0.86 3.08
CA ALA A 146 2.77 -0.06 2.26
C ALA A 146 3.84 0.61 3.11
N MET A 147 5.09 0.49 2.66
CA MET A 147 6.28 0.83 3.42
C MET A 147 7.28 1.57 2.52
N PRO A 148 7.14 2.91 2.38
CA PRO A 148 8.14 3.71 1.68
C PRO A 148 9.50 3.57 2.36
N TYR A 149 10.56 3.35 1.58
CA TYR A 149 11.90 3.12 2.15
C TYR A 149 13.02 3.90 1.46
N LYS A 150 12.71 4.64 0.40
CA LYS A 150 13.64 5.54 -0.29
C LYS A 150 12.87 6.58 -1.10
N VAL A 151 13.26 7.84 -0.97
CA VAL A 151 12.83 8.93 -1.84
C VAL A 151 14.07 9.48 -2.54
N LYS A 152 13.94 9.77 -3.84
CA LYS A 152 15.03 10.32 -4.66
C LYS A 152 14.51 11.56 -5.35
N LEU A 153 15.09 12.69 -5.01
CA LEU A 153 14.83 13.97 -5.65
C LEU A 153 16.00 14.27 -6.59
N GLN A 154 15.71 14.49 -7.87
CA GLN A 154 16.71 14.83 -8.87
C GLN A 154 16.33 16.09 -9.63
N THR A 155 17.27 17.02 -9.73
CA THR A 155 17.16 18.19 -10.60
C THR A 155 18.17 18.05 -11.73
N ILE A 156 17.71 18.07 -12.97
CA ILE A 156 18.53 18.01 -14.18
C ILE A 156 18.22 19.27 -14.98
N VAL A 157 19.14 20.23 -14.98
CA VAL A 157 18.89 21.57 -15.53
C VAL A 157 17.65 22.17 -14.85
N ASP A 158 16.56 22.41 -15.58
CA ASP A 158 15.29 22.94 -15.04
C ASP A 158 14.25 21.85 -14.76
N GLN A 159 14.58 20.58 -15.00
CA GLN A 159 13.67 19.46 -14.84
C GLN A 159 13.81 18.84 -13.45
N ARG A 160 12.67 18.60 -12.79
CA ARG A 160 12.61 18.04 -11.44
C ARG A 160 11.89 16.69 -11.45
N TYR A 161 12.56 15.67 -10.94
CA TYR A 161 12.09 14.29 -10.92
C TYR A 161 12.09 13.73 -9.51
N CYS A 162 10.98 13.12 -9.12
CA CYS A 162 10.84 12.45 -7.83
C CYS A 162 10.57 10.97 -8.07
N ASP A 163 11.41 10.11 -7.48
CA ASP A 163 11.15 8.68 -7.39
C ASP A 163 10.94 8.30 -5.93
N VAL A 164 9.93 7.48 -5.65
CA VAL A 164 9.66 6.90 -4.34
C VAL A 164 9.61 5.39 -4.48
N ASP A 165 10.56 4.70 -3.84
CA ASP A 165 10.54 3.25 -3.74
C ASP A 165 9.73 2.83 -2.50
N VAL A 166 8.74 1.97 -2.73
CA VAL A 166 7.79 1.48 -1.71
C VAL A 166 7.79 -0.05 -1.72
N ARG A 167 7.93 -0.63 -0.52
CA ARG A 167 7.71 -2.06 -0.30
C ARG A 167 6.25 -2.30 0.06
N PHE A 168 5.65 -3.34 -0.49
CA PHE A 168 4.30 -3.77 -0.15
C PHE A 168 4.34 -5.19 0.39
N LEU A 169 3.78 -5.39 1.57
CA LEU A 169 3.39 -6.73 2.01
C LEU A 169 1.92 -6.90 1.67
N VAL A 170 1.63 -7.78 0.73
CA VAL A 170 0.28 -8.14 0.30
C VAL A 170 -0.09 -9.45 0.96
N ILE A 171 -1.26 -9.47 1.61
CA ILE A 171 -1.75 -10.61 2.36
C ILE A 171 -3.09 -11.06 1.74
N LYS A 172 -3.20 -12.35 1.47
CA LYS A 172 -4.38 -12.99 0.88
C LYS A 172 -4.63 -14.30 1.62
N ASN A 173 -5.85 -14.48 2.13
CA ASN A 173 -6.33 -15.76 2.63
C ASN A 173 -6.83 -16.58 1.44
N VAL A 174 -6.26 -17.75 1.25
CA VAL A 174 -6.66 -18.73 0.23
C VAL A 174 -7.42 -19.83 0.96
N GLU A 175 -8.70 -19.97 0.62
CA GLU A 175 -9.52 -21.06 1.12
C GLU A 175 -9.12 -22.35 0.42
N SER A 176 -8.72 -23.37 1.18
CA SER A 176 -8.55 -24.72 0.63
C SER A 176 -9.92 -25.38 0.51
N GLU A 177 -10.22 -25.94 -0.67
CA GLU A 177 -11.44 -26.72 -0.87
C GLU A 177 -11.45 -27.90 0.11
N ALA A 178 -12.41 -27.89 1.03
CA ALA A 178 -12.63 -28.97 1.97
C ALA A 178 -13.11 -30.22 1.20
N HIS A 179 -12.32 -31.29 1.23
CA HIS A 179 -12.84 -32.60 0.86
C HIS A 179 -13.78 -33.07 1.99
N ALA A 180 -14.92 -33.64 1.61
CA ALA A 180 -16.05 -33.92 2.50
C ALA A 180 -15.61 -34.62 3.81
N GLY A 181 -15.59 -33.87 4.92
CA GLY A 181 -15.28 -34.36 6.26
C GLY A 181 -14.18 -33.59 7.01
N GLU A 182 -13.32 -32.82 6.35
CA GLU A 182 -12.27 -32.01 6.99
C GLU A 182 -12.63 -30.52 7.04
N ALA A 183 -12.29 -29.85 8.14
CA ALA A 183 -12.47 -28.40 8.28
C ALA A 183 -11.63 -27.67 7.22
N ALA A 184 -12.25 -26.72 6.50
CA ALA A 184 -11.57 -25.91 5.50
C ALA A 184 -10.32 -25.23 6.09
N ALA A 185 -9.14 -25.64 5.63
CA ALA A 185 -7.90 -25.00 6.04
C ALA A 185 -7.74 -23.68 5.30
N THR A 186 -7.74 -22.56 6.04
CA THR A 186 -7.37 -21.25 5.48
C THR A 186 -5.85 -21.17 5.37
N ARG A 187 -5.34 -21.04 4.14
CA ARG A 187 -3.91 -20.82 3.88
C ARG A 187 -3.62 -19.34 3.74
N LEU A 188 -2.50 -18.87 4.27
CA LEU A 188 -2.08 -17.48 4.15
C LEU A 188 -1.06 -17.34 3.01
N LEU A 189 -1.40 -16.58 1.98
CA LEU A 189 -0.48 -16.14 0.93
C LEU A 189 0.04 -14.74 1.28
N MET A 190 1.36 -14.63 1.39
CA MET A 190 2.07 -13.37 1.57
C MET A 190 2.97 -13.11 0.37
N CYS A 191 2.82 -11.96 -0.26
CA CYS A 191 3.64 -11.50 -1.37
C CYS A 191 4.35 -10.20 -0.98
N LEU A 192 5.68 -10.18 -1.08
CA LEU A 192 6.47 -8.97 -0.92
C LEU A 192 6.72 -8.35 -2.30
N LEU A 193 6.17 -7.16 -2.51
CA LEU A 193 6.34 -6.38 -3.74
C LEU A 193 7.25 -5.20 -3.50
N ILE A 194 7.95 -4.78 -4.55
CA ILE A 194 8.70 -3.53 -4.59
C ILE A 194 8.21 -2.74 -5.79
N ALA A 195 7.70 -1.54 -5.55
CA ALA A 195 7.30 -0.63 -6.62
C ALA A 195 8.02 0.71 -6.52
N ARG A 196 8.34 1.29 -7.68
CA ARG A 196 8.83 2.67 -7.81
C ARG A 196 7.74 3.55 -8.38
N PHE A 197 7.38 4.58 -7.64
CA PHE A 197 6.49 5.63 -8.08
C PHE A 197 7.32 6.82 -8.55
N HIS A 198 7.07 7.25 -9.78
CA HIS A 198 7.74 8.37 -10.41
C HIS A 198 6.77 9.54 -10.58
N ARG A 199 7.24 10.76 -10.37
CA ARG A 199 6.52 11.99 -10.67
C ARG A 199 7.46 13.05 -11.23
N ASN A 200 7.00 13.72 -12.28
CA ASN A 200 7.70 14.81 -12.92
C ASN A 200 7.12 16.15 -12.44
N TYR A 201 7.94 16.95 -11.75
CA TYR A 201 7.61 18.28 -11.22
C TYR A 201 8.14 19.41 -12.09
N SER A 202 8.55 19.12 -13.34
CA SER A 202 9.04 20.15 -14.26
C SER A 202 7.92 21.13 -14.65
N PRO A 203 8.24 22.42 -14.87
CA PRO A 203 7.25 23.42 -15.26
C PRO A 203 6.45 23.01 -16.52
N GLY A 204 5.13 23.28 -16.51
CA GLY A 204 4.25 23.01 -17.66
C GLY A 204 3.82 21.54 -17.84
N ARG A 205 4.16 20.65 -16.91
CA ARG A 205 3.65 19.26 -16.89
C ARG A 205 2.64 19.08 -15.75
N LEU A 206 1.60 18.28 -15.99
CA LEU A 206 0.73 17.80 -14.92
C LEU A 206 1.50 16.72 -14.12
N PRO A 207 1.74 16.94 -12.82
CA PRO A 207 2.53 16.03 -12.03
C PRO A 207 1.63 14.85 -11.62
N GLU A 208 1.55 13.83 -12.47
CA GLU A 208 0.87 12.55 -12.20
C GLU A 208 1.87 11.52 -11.69
N TRP A 209 1.42 10.64 -10.79
CA TRP A 209 2.23 9.52 -10.31
C TRP A 209 2.10 8.32 -11.24
N THR A 210 3.25 7.76 -11.64
CA THR A 210 3.31 6.57 -12.51
C THR A 210 4.23 5.52 -11.90
N ILE A 211 3.86 4.24 -11.99
CA ILE A 211 4.69 3.13 -11.53
C ILE A 211 5.69 2.78 -12.64
N THR A 212 6.98 3.03 -12.40
CA THR A 212 8.08 2.80 -13.37
C THR A 212 8.86 1.52 -13.12
N LYS A 213 8.68 0.91 -11.94
CA LYS A 213 9.24 -0.40 -11.60
C LYS A 213 8.25 -1.13 -10.71
N LEU A 214 8.04 -2.42 -10.98
CA LEU A 214 7.21 -3.29 -10.15
C LEU A 214 7.83 -4.69 -10.16
N ASN A 215 8.23 -5.17 -8.99
CA ASN A 215 8.89 -6.46 -8.82
C ASN A 215 8.21 -7.28 -7.74
N LEU A 216 8.19 -8.59 -7.94
CA LEU A 216 7.76 -9.57 -6.95
C LEU A 216 9.02 -10.13 -6.29
N ASP A 217 9.28 -9.77 -5.03
CA ASP A 217 10.53 -10.11 -4.35
C ASP A 217 10.47 -11.51 -3.74
N SER A 218 9.43 -11.79 -2.96
CA SER A 218 9.20 -13.12 -2.37
C SER A 218 7.71 -13.43 -2.26
N VAL A 219 7.40 -14.72 -2.27
CA VAL A 219 6.05 -15.26 -2.11
C VAL A 219 6.15 -16.44 -1.16
N THR A 220 5.26 -16.54 -0.18
CA THR A 220 5.15 -17.78 0.60
C THR A 220 4.67 -18.92 -0.30
N PRO A 221 5.34 -20.09 -0.27
CA PRO A 221 4.99 -21.19 -1.15
C PRO A 221 3.56 -21.64 -0.92
N VAL A 222 2.78 -21.71 -2.00
CA VAL A 222 1.45 -22.34 -2.01
C VAL A 222 1.71 -23.83 -2.18
N ARG A 223 1.69 -24.60 -1.09
CA ARG A 223 1.79 -26.08 -1.09
C ARG A 223 0.45 -26.69 -0.74
#